data_AF-A0A2V5S8S1-F1
#
_entry.id   AF-A0A2V5S8S1-F1
#
_cell.length_a   1.000
_cell.length_b   1.000
_cell.length_c   1.000
_cell.angle_alpha   90.00
_cell.angle_beta   90.00
_cell.angle_gamma   90.00
#
_symmetry.space_group_name_H-M   'P 1'
#
loop_
_entity.id
_entity.type
_entity.pdbx_description
1 polymer ?
#
loop_
_entity_poly.entity_id
_entity_poly.type
_entity_poly.pdbx_seq_one_letter_code
_entity_poly.pdbx_strand_id
1 'polypeptide(L)'
;MKTVRRAIFILILPVLAFQSLRAAPPARSVSPSRQFIIYASSTALRGAVSELAEQTKANLLTLLRQPDRWKTPIVVNLQPAQANLPEIPSAALRFSQTGFGLKLQLDLTIGESIDAALVERELLRAILLEMIYRSEPDVAPGTAFVEPPDWLLDGVLAIMPGRDRGPLVEALSVSDKQTSVEEFLRQRPALLDSPARLLYRAYSLSLLELLVNGTDGHSRLTRYIDNLSHASNDPFADLKAQFPLLGDDVKKTWQSALARPSGAQNYQLLTFAESEQRLDELLRVKIPDAGNSSKQVELSELAQRKLSAVEKMALGRVSENLVLLTIRANPVMRPIVREYQQIAALLVRGKRKRVAQRLARVQATRTTLGARMSDIDDYMNWFEATQSKTGSGVFVDYLRAVGESQIPAPRRRDPLSVYLDSVDEQFED
;
A
#
# COMPACT_ATOMS: atom_id res chain seq x y z
N MET A 1 -51.48 0.90 -87.56
CA MET A 1 -52.42 0.26 -86.59
C MET A 1 -51.65 -0.69 -85.68
N LYS A 2 -51.63 -0.36 -84.39
CA LYS A 2 -51.56 -1.23 -83.18
C LYS A 2 -50.78 -0.51 -82.09
N THR A 3 -51.54 0.32 -81.39
CA THR A 3 -51.30 0.85 -80.05
C THR A 3 -51.16 -0.30 -79.03
N VAL A 4 -50.09 -0.34 -78.23
CA VAL A 4 -50.13 -0.98 -76.89
C VAL A 4 -49.18 -0.26 -75.92
N ARG A 5 -49.83 0.54 -75.06
CA ARG A 5 -49.65 0.74 -73.61
C ARG A 5 -48.24 0.84 -72.99
N ARG A 6 -48.01 2.05 -72.46
CA ARG A 6 -47.12 2.41 -71.35
C ARG A 6 -47.25 1.45 -70.16
N ALA A 7 -46.12 1.00 -69.64
CA ALA A 7 -45.97 0.53 -68.27
C ALA A 7 -44.80 1.31 -67.64
N ILE A 8 -45.13 2.31 -66.83
CA ILE A 8 -44.17 3.06 -66.01
C ILE A 8 -43.95 2.22 -64.75
N PHE A 9 -42.83 1.52 -64.68
CA PHE A 9 -42.37 0.88 -63.45
C PHE A 9 -41.74 1.97 -62.56
N ILE A 10 -42.48 2.41 -61.55
CA ILE A 10 -41.94 3.19 -60.43
C ILE A 10 -41.16 2.21 -59.57
N LEU A 11 -39.83 2.24 -59.70
CA LEU A 11 -38.91 1.48 -58.87
C LEU A 11 -38.80 2.21 -57.52
N ILE A 12 -39.63 1.80 -56.56
CA ILE A 12 -39.49 2.21 -55.16
C ILE A 12 -38.28 1.45 -54.59
N LEU A 13 -37.12 2.10 -54.65
CA LEU A 13 -35.90 1.67 -53.97
C LEU A 13 -36.13 1.84 -52.45
N PRO A 14 -36.15 0.77 -51.64
CA PRO A 14 -36.13 0.96 -50.20
C PRO A 14 -34.72 1.41 -49.84
N VAL A 15 -34.60 2.64 -49.36
CA VAL A 15 -33.40 3.11 -48.66
C VAL A 15 -33.33 2.31 -47.36
N LEU A 16 -32.77 1.10 -47.45
CA LEU A 16 -32.22 0.39 -46.31
C LEU A 16 -31.03 1.22 -45.85
N ALA A 17 -31.32 2.20 -44.98
CA ALA A 17 -30.33 2.80 -44.13
C ALA A 17 -29.75 1.68 -43.26
N PHE A 18 -28.71 1.02 -43.78
CA PHE A 18 -27.72 0.35 -42.95
C PHE A 18 -27.09 1.46 -42.10
N GLN A 19 -27.75 1.81 -41.00
CA GLN A 19 -27.07 2.38 -39.86
C GLN A 19 -26.13 1.28 -39.41
N SER A 20 -24.90 1.33 -39.93
CA SER A 20 -23.79 0.69 -39.26
C SER A 20 -23.84 1.27 -37.84
N LEU A 21 -24.20 0.44 -36.86
CA LEU A 21 -23.87 0.67 -35.46
C LEU A 21 -22.34 0.71 -35.38
N ARG A 22 -21.74 1.81 -35.86
CA ARG A 22 -20.42 2.22 -35.43
C ARG A 22 -20.64 2.62 -33.99
N ALA A 23 -20.39 1.67 -33.08
CA ALA A 23 -20.17 2.00 -31.69
C ALA A 23 -19.19 3.18 -31.68
N ALA A 24 -19.63 4.32 -31.15
CA ALA A 24 -18.76 5.48 -31.02
C ALA A 24 -17.50 5.01 -30.26
N PRO A 25 -16.29 5.41 -30.70
CA PRO A 25 -15.08 5.03 -30.01
C PRO A 25 -15.23 5.42 -28.52
N PRO A 26 -14.88 4.53 -27.58
CA PRO A 26 -15.09 4.79 -26.16
C PRO A 26 -14.45 6.12 -25.80
N ALA A 27 -15.17 6.91 -25.01
CA ALA A 27 -14.68 8.21 -24.57
C ALA A 27 -13.32 8.02 -23.89
N ARG A 28 -12.34 8.84 -24.28
CA ARG A 28 -10.95 8.74 -23.82
C ARG A 28 -10.52 9.98 -23.07
N SER A 29 -9.67 9.78 -22.08
CA SER A 29 -8.92 10.84 -21.40
C SER A 29 -7.42 10.53 -21.48
N VAL A 30 -6.60 11.56 -21.56
CA VAL A 30 -5.14 11.44 -21.51
C VAL A 30 -4.68 12.10 -20.22
N SER A 31 -3.80 11.43 -19.49
CA SER A 31 -3.30 11.93 -18.22
C SER A 31 -2.37 13.14 -18.40
N PRO A 32 -2.13 13.97 -17.36
CA PRO A 32 -1.24 15.13 -17.43
C PRO A 32 0.17 14.82 -17.97
N SER A 33 0.76 13.70 -17.57
CA SER A 33 2.09 13.28 -18.07
C SER A 33 2.05 12.72 -19.49
N ARG A 34 0.85 12.49 -20.04
CA ARG A 34 0.56 11.86 -21.34
C ARG A 34 0.99 10.39 -21.44
N GLN A 35 1.45 9.78 -20.35
CA GLN A 35 1.80 8.36 -20.34
C GLN A 35 0.55 7.48 -20.36
N PHE A 36 -0.52 7.88 -19.66
CA PHE A 36 -1.72 7.06 -19.52
C PHE A 36 -2.83 7.53 -20.45
N ILE A 37 -3.38 6.58 -21.22
CA ILE A 37 -4.53 6.81 -22.11
C ILE A 37 -5.67 5.94 -21.63
N ILE A 38 -6.70 6.56 -21.07
CA ILE A 38 -7.78 5.87 -20.34
C ILE A 38 -9.05 5.88 -21.17
N TYR A 39 -9.56 4.69 -21.48
CA TYR A 39 -10.83 4.47 -22.15
C TYR A 39 -11.88 3.99 -21.14
N ALA A 40 -12.95 4.75 -20.99
CA ALA A 40 -14.10 4.37 -20.16
C ALA A 40 -15.33 5.16 -20.56
N SER A 41 -16.52 4.65 -20.27
CA SER A 41 -17.78 5.38 -20.49
C SER A 41 -17.91 6.61 -19.59
N SER A 42 -17.57 6.49 -18.29
CA SER A 42 -17.73 7.56 -17.29
C SER A 42 -16.55 8.52 -17.18
N THR A 43 -16.81 9.84 -17.29
CA THR A 43 -15.78 10.89 -17.14
C THR A 43 -15.17 10.94 -15.74
N ALA A 44 -15.99 10.77 -14.69
CA ALA A 44 -15.50 10.77 -13.32
C ALA A 44 -14.54 9.60 -13.07
N LEU A 45 -14.87 8.43 -13.60
CA LEU A 45 -14.05 7.23 -13.49
C LEU A 45 -12.73 7.36 -14.27
N ARG A 46 -12.76 7.96 -15.48
CA ARG A 46 -11.53 8.30 -16.20
C ARG A 46 -10.64 9.26 -15.41
N GLY A 47 -11.24 10.25 -14.73
CA GLY A 47 -10.53 11.19 -13.86
C GLY A 47 -9.85 10.49 -12.68
N ALA A 48 -10.60 9.67 -11.94
CA ALA A 48 -10.10 8.96 -10.76
C ALA A 48 -8.96 7.99 -11.10
N VAL A 49 -9.09 7.19 -12.17
CA VAL A 49 -8.01 6.28 -12.60
C VAL A 49 -6.80 7.06 -13.13
N SER A 50 -7.01 8.21 -13.79
CA SER A 50 -5.91 9.08 -14.21
C SER A 50 -5.13 9.63 -13.02
N GLU A 51 -5.83 10.09 -11.99
CA GLU A 51 -5.21 10.62 -10.78
C GLU A 51 -4.45 9.52 -10.04
N LEU A 52 -5.05 8.34 -9.87
CA LEU A 52 -4.39 7.20 -9.25
C LEU A 52 -3.13 6.80 -10.02
N ALA A 53 -3.19 6.68 -11.34
CA ALA A 53 -2.03 6.31 -12.16
C ALA A 53 -0.87 7.32 -12.05
N GLU A 54 -1.17 8.62 -12.08
CA GLU A 54 -0.16 9.66 -11.89
C GLU A 54 0.43 9.65 -10.48
N GLN A 55 -0.41 9.45 -9.45
CA GLN A 55 0.05 9.38 -8.07
C GLN A 55 0.92 8.13 -7.83
N THR A 56 0.51 6.97 -8.32
CA THR A 56 1.28 5.72 -8.26
C THR A 56 2.66 5.90 -8.90
N LYS A 57 2.70 6.50 -10.09
CA LYS A 57 3.96 6.81 -10.77
C LYS A 57 4.82 7.81 -9.99
N ALA A 58 4.24 8.91 -9.53
CA ALA A 58 4.96 9.95 -8.81
C ALA A 58 5.61 9.39 -7.53
N ASN A 59 4.89 8.53 -6.81
CA ASN A 59 5.39 7.83 -5.63
C ASN A 59 6.57 6.91 -5.98
N LEU A 60 6.45 6.09 -7.04
CA LEU A 60 7.54 5.21 -7.49
C LEU A 60 8.77 6.02 -7.92
N LEU A 61 8.61 7.07 -8.73
CA LEU A 61 9.71 7.92 -9.19
C LEU A 61 10.40 8.64 -8.01
N THR A 62 9.62 9.07 -7.02
CA THR A 62 10.15 9.66 -5.77
C THR A 62 10.97 8.63 -4.99
N LEU A 63 10.45 7.41 -4.85
CA LEU A 63 11.17 6.30 -4.22
C LEU A 63 12.47 5.99 -4.96
N LEU A 64 12.48 6.00 -6.29
CA LEU A 64 13.69 5.70 -7.09
C LEU A 64 14.61 6.92 -7.25
N ARG A 65 14.19 8.11 -6.83
CA ARG A 65 14.85 9.41 -7.07
C ARG A 65 15.15 9.66 -8.55
N GLN A 66 14.19 9.28 -9.41
CA GLN A 66 14.29 9.40 -10.85
C GLN A 66 13.39 10.52 -11.39
N PRO A 67 13.82 11.26 -12.40
CA PRO A 67 12.92 12.11 -13.17
C PRO A 67 11.96 11.26 -14.01
N ASP A 68 10.82 11.83 -14.38
CA ASP A 68 9.90 11.17 -15.30
C ASP A 68 10.48 11.16 -16.73
N ARG A 69 10.70 9.95 -17.26
CA ARG A 69 11.34 9.70 -18.57
C ARG A 69 10.70 8.51 -19.29
N TRP A 70 9.40 8.30 -19.09
CA TRP A 70 8.65 7.26 -19.78
C TRP A 70 8.78 7.40 -21.31
N LYS A 71 8.77 6.28 -22.03
CA LYS A 71 8.80 6.26 -23.50
C LYS A 71 7.57 5.59 -24.11
N THR A 72 7.05 4.58 -23.43
CA THR A 72 5.92 3.79 -23.93
C THR A 72 4.63 4.21 -23.21
N PRO A 73 3.58 4.61 -23.93
CA PRO A 73 2.30 4.92 -23.32
C PRO A 73 1.63 3.64 -22.80
N ILE A 74 0.89 3.77 -21.70
CA ILE A 74 0.10 2.71 -21.09
C ILE A 74 -1.38 2.98 -21.39
N VAL A 75 -2.00 2.09 -22.15
CA VAL A 75 -3.43 2.16 -22.46
C VAL A 75 -4.20 1.46 -21.35
N VAL A 76 -5.16 2.13 -20.73
CA VAL A 76 -6.01 1.57 -19.67
C VAL A 76 -7.44 1.49 -20.19
N ASN A 77 -7.99 0.29 -20.32
CA ASN A 77 -9.36 0.05 -20.74
C ASN A 77 -10.21 -0.36 -19.55
N LEU A 78 -11.26 0.41 -19.29
CA LEU A 78 -12.17 0.20 -18.19
C LEU A 78 -13.49 -0.32 -18.76
N GLN A 79 -13.78 -1.60 -18.53
CA GLN A 79 -14.97 -2.27 -19.07
C GLN A 79 -15.93 -2.65 -17.93
N PRO A 80 -17.25 -2.44 -18.07
CA PRO A 80 -18.20 -2.91 -17.08
C PRO A 80 -18.26 -4.44 -17.09
N ALA A 81 -18.42 -5.05 -15.91
CA ALA A 81 -18.72 -6.47 -15.79
C ALA A 81 -20.00 -6.80 -16.57
N GLN A 82 -19.95 -7.80 -17.44
CA GLN A 82 -21.10 -8.23 -18.25
C GLN A 82 -21.65 -9.53 -17.67
N ALA A 83 -22.96 -9.55 -17.35
CA ALA A 83 -23.62 -10.67 -16.68
C ALA A 83 -23.64 -12.00 -17.47
N ASN A 84 -23.25 -12.00 -18.75
CA ASN A 84 -23.41 -13.14 -19.66
C ASN A 84 -22.12 -13.58 -20.39
N LEU A 85 -20.94 -13.09 -19.98
CA LEU A 85 -19.66 -13.52 -20.55
C LEU A 85 -18.94 -14.48 -19.59
N PRO A 86 -18.07 -15.38 -20.08
CA PRO A 86 -17.21 -16.20 -19.22
C PRO A 86 -16.47 -15.31 -18.23
N GLU A 87 -16.15 -15.81 -17.03
CA GLU A 87 -15.46 -15.07 -15.96
C GLU A 87 -14.24 -14.31 -16.51
N ILE A 88 -14.42 -13.01 -16.79
CA ILE A 88 -13.33 -12.14 -17.20
C ILE A 88 -12.59 -11.77 -15.92
N PRO A 89 -11.25 -11.90 -15.87
CA PRO A 89 -10.50 -11.47 -14.70
C PRO A 89 -10.76 -10.00 -14.38
N SER A 90 -10.82 -9.67 -13.08
CA SER A 90 -11.04 -8.30 -12.59
C SER A 90 -9.98 -7.32 -13.12
N ALA A 91 -8.77 -7.81 -13.38
CA ALA A 91 -7.73 -7.10 -14.08
C ALA A 91 -6.92 -8.04 -14.98
N ALA A 92 -6.60 -7.59 -16.18
CA ALA A 92 -5.74 -8.27 -17.12
C ALA A 92 -4.78 -7.27 -17.77
N LEU A 93 -3.51 -7.34 -17.37
CA LEU A 93 -2.46 -6.63 -18.08
C LEU A 93 -2.01 -7.44 -19.30
N ARG A 94 -2.11 -6.82 -20.47
CA ARG A 94 -1.62 -7.32 -21.75
C ARG A 94 -0.38 -6.54 -22.12
N PHE A 95 0.74 -7.24 -22.14
CA PHE A 95 1.98 -6.72 -22.69
C PHE A 95 2.29 -7.43 -24.00
N SER A 96 2.52 -6.65 -25.05
CA SER A 96 2.71 -7.18 -26.40
C SER A 96 3.61 -6.26 -27.21
N GLN A 97 4.29 -6.82 -28.19
CA GLN A 97 5.02 -6.03 -29.18
C GLN A 97 4.21 -5.99 -30.47
N THR A 98 4.12 -4.81 -31.06
CA THR A 98 3.49 -4.59 -32.36
C THR A 98 4.56 -4.18 -33.37
N GLY A 99 4.23 -4.18 -34.67
CA GLY A 99 5.14 -3.64 -35.70
C GLY A 99 5.51 -2.15 -35.50
N PHE A 100 4.87 -1.46 -34.55
CA PHE A 100 5.14 -0.07 -34.17
C PHE A 100 5.81 0.07 -32.80
N GLY A 101 6.30 -1.04 -32.22
CA GLY A 101 6.95 -1.08 -30.92
C GLY A 101 6.08 -1.70 -29.81
N LEU A 102 6.57 -1.58 -28.57
CA LEU A 102 5.92 -2.12 -27.38
C LEU A 102 4.54 -1.48 -27.15
N LYS A 103 3.57 -2.31 -26.80
CA LYS A 103 2.21 -1.91 -26.44
C LYS A 103 1.89 -2.48 -25.06
N LEU A 104 1.71 -1.57 -24.10
CA LEU A 104 1.22 -1.84 -22.76
C LEU A 104 -0.28 -1.52 -22.71
N GLN A 105 -1.11 -2.53 -22.46
CA GLN A 105 -2.55 -2.39 -22.34
C GLN A 105 -3.04 -3.06 -21.05
N LEU A 106 -3.60 -2.28 -20.14
CA LEU A 106 -4.24 -2.76 -18.92
C LEU A 106 -5.75 -2.78 -19.13
N ASP A 107 -6.35 -3.97 -19.17
CA ASP A 107 -7.80 -4.15 -19.21
C ASP A 107 -8.30 -4.39 -17.77
N LEU A 108 -9.19 -3.53 -17.28
CA LEU A 108 -9.80 -3.65 -15.95
C LEU A 108 -11.30 -3.86 -16.10
N THR A 109 -11.81 -4.87 -15.41
CA THR A 109 -13.23 -5.17 -15.34
C THR A 109 -13.81 -4.55 -14.07
N ILE A 110 -14.78 -3.65 -14.26
CA ILE A 110 -15.44 -2.92 -13.18
C ILE A 110 -16.71 -3.68 -12.81
N GLY A 111 -16.67 -4.37 -11.66
CA GLY A 111 -17.84 -4.94 -10.99
C GLY A 111 -18.60 -3.90 -10.15
N GLU A 112 -19.51 -4.37 -9.30
CA GLU A 112 -20.31 -3.50 -8.40
C GLU A 112 -19.45 -2.74 -7.38
N SER A 113 -18.28 -3.28 -7.01
CA SER A 113 -17.26 -2.60 -6.20
C SER A 113 -15.93 -2.60 -6.93
N ILE A 114 -15.32 -1.42 -7.09
CA ILE A 114 -13.97 -1.27 -7.65
C ILE A 114 -12.97 -1.44 -6.52
N ASP A 115 -12.14 -2.47 -6.62
CA ASP A 115 -11.00 -2.63 -5.72
C ASP A 115 -9.86 -1.67 -6.15
N ALA A 116 -9.79 -0.52 -5.49
CA ALA A 116 -8.76 0.47 -5.76
C ALA A 116 -7.34 -0.06 -5.53
N ALA A 117 -7.13 -0.98 -4.59
CA ALA A 117 -5.83 -1.56 -4.30
C ALA A 117 -5.37 -2.50 -5.42
N LEU A 118 -6.30 -3.27 -6.00
CA LEU A 118 -6.04 -4.08 -7.19
C LEU A 118 -5.67 -3.19 -8.39
N VAL A 119 -6.47 -2.15 -8.66
CA VAL A 119 -6.21 -1.23 -9.77
C VAL A 119 -4.85 -0.56 -9.62
N GLU A 120 -4.51 -0.10 -8.42
CA GLU A 120 -3.22 0.51 -8.12
C GLU A 120 -2.06 -0.47 -8.30
N ARG A 121 -2.22 -1.72 -7.85
CA ARG A 121 -1.21 -2.78 -8.05
C ARG A 121 -0.93 -3.00 -9.54
N GLU A 122 -1.98 -3.12 -10.36
CA GLU A 122 -1.81 -3.39 -11.78
C GLU A 122 -1.29 -2.17 -12.55
N LEU A 123 -1.63 -0.95 -12.12
CA LEU A 123 -1.00 0.27 -12.63
C LEU A 123 0.50 0.29 -12.30
N LEU A 124 0.88 -0.02 -11.06
CA LEU A 124 2.28 -0.12 -10.67
C LEU A 124 3.02 -1.19 -11.49
N ARG A 125 2.40 -2.35 -11.68
CA ARG A 125 2.95 -3.43 -12.51
C ARG A 125 3.17 -2.97 -13.96
N ALA A 126 2.21 -2.27 -14.55
CA ALA A 126 2.35 -1.71 -15.90
C ALA A 126 3.47 -0.66 -16.00
N ILE A 127 3.61 0.20 -14.98
CA ILE A 127 4.70 1.20 -14.92
C ILE A 127 6.06 0.49 -14.80
N LEU A 128 6.18 -0.53 -13.94
CA LEU A 128 7.42 -1.28 -13.80
C LEU A 128 7.78 -2.04 -15.07
N LEU A 129 6.83 -2.66 -15.76
CA LEU A 129 7.08 -3.28 -17.06
C LEU A 129 7.56 -2.27 -18.11
N GLU A 130 7.01 -1.05 -18.12
CA GLU A 130 7.55 0.03 -18.95
C GLU A 130 9.01 0.32 -18.61
N MET A 131 9.36 0.38 -17.32
CA MET A 131 10.73 0.64 -16.88
C MET A 131 11.69 -0.48 -17.27
N ILE A 132 11.31 -1.74 -17.03
CA ILE A 132 12.10 -2.93 -17.36
C ILE A 132 12.45 -2.95 -18.85
N TYR A 133 11.47 -2.69 -19.72
CA TYR A 133 11.65 -2.76 -21.18
C TYR A 133 11.89 -1.39 -21.84
N ARG A 134 12.11 -0.31 -21.08
CA ARG A 134 12.25 1.07 -21.60
C ARG A 134 13.38 1.24 -22.61
N SER A 135 14.43 0.46 -22.43
CA SER A 135 15.65 0.51 -23.26
C SER A 135 15.72 -0.65 -24.25
N GLU A 136 14.67 -1.46 -24.37
CA GLU A 136 14.61 -2.66 -25.21
C GLU A 136 13.52 -2.53 -26.30
N PRO A 137 13.82 -1.82 -27.40
CA PRO A 137 12.85 -1.63 -28.49
C PRO A 137 12.56 -2.94 -29.26
N ASP A 138 13.54 -3.85 -29.31
CA ASP A 138 13.55 -5.03 -30.17
C ASP A 138 13.53 -6.33 -29.36
N VAL A 139 12.45 -6.53 -28.59
CA VAL A 139 12.16 -7.87 -28.07
C VAL A 139 11.82 -8.79 -29.25
N ALA A 140 12.22 -10.06 -29.23
CA ALA A 140 11.87 -10.96 -30.31
C ALA A 140 10.39 -11.39 -30.20
N PRO A 141 9.65 -11.48 -31.31
CA PRO A 141 8.30 -12.04 -31.29
C PRO A 141 8.30 -13.46 -30.70
N GLY A 142 7.43 -13.70 -29.71
CA GLY A 142 7.34 -14.99 -29.02
C GLY A 142 8.25 -15.13 -27.79
N THR A 143 9.09 -14.14 -27.48
CA THR A 143 9.80 -14.09 -26.19
C THR A 143 8.81 -13.88 -25.05
N ALA A 144 8.90 -14.72 -24.01
CA ALA A 144 8.13 -14.53 -22.79
C ALA A 144 8.68 -13.32 -22.02
N PHE A 145 7.81 -12.39 -21.66
CA PHE A 145 8.21 -11.22 -20.89
C PHE A 145 8.41 -11.57 -19.41
N VAL A 146 9.41 -10.95 -18.81
CA VAL A 146 9.69 -11.06 -17.39
C VAL A 146 8.80 -10.08 -16.64
N GLU A 147 7.96 -10.62 -15.76
CA GLU A 147 7.11 -9.83 -14.88
C GLU A 147 7.91 -9.21 -13.73
N PRO A 148 7.55 -8.00 -13.26
CA PRO A 148 8.15 -7.47 -12.05
C PRO A 148 7.85 -8.40 -10.86
N PRO A 149 8.84 -8.71 -10.00
CA PRO A 149 8.63 -9.59 -8.86
C PRO A 149 7.55 -9.08 -7.90
N ASP A 150 6.73 -9.98 -7.36
CA ASP A 150 5.64 -9.61 -6.44
C ASP A 150 6.13 -8.86 -5.20
N TRP A 151 7.30 -9.21 -4.66
CA TRP A 151 7.87 -8.52 -3.50
C TRP A 151 8.15 -7.04 -3.80
N LEU A 152 8.51 -6.72 -5.05
CA LEU A 152 8.77 -5.34 -5.45
C LEU A 152 7.45 -4.57 -5.54
N LEU A 153 6.41 -5.19 -6.10
CA LEU A 153 5.06 -4.61 -6.14
C LEU A 153 4.54 -4.35 -4.72
N ASP A 154 4.54 -5.37 -3.86
CA ASP A 154 4.03 -5.27 -2.50
C ASP A 154 4.85 -4.32 -1.63
N GLY A 155 6.18 -4.35 -1.76
CA GLY A 155 7.07 -3.45 -1.03
C GLY A 155 6.84 -1.99 -1.41
N VAL A 156 6.74 -1.69 -2.71
CA VAL A 156 6.52 -0.31 -3.19
C VAL A 156 5.15 0.19 -2.75
N LEU A 157 4.11 -0.63 -2.87
CA LEU A 157 2.77 -0.24 -2.41
C LEU A 157 2.73 -0.01 -0.89
N ALA A 158 3.44 -0.83 -0.11
CA ALA A 158 3.50 -0.69 1.34
C ALA A 158 4.30 0.54 1.81
N ILE A 159 5.32 0.98 1.05
CA ILE A 159 6.15 2.13 1.42
C ILE A 159 5.55 3.47 1.00
N MET A 160 4.48 3.49 0.21
CA MET A 160 3.82 4.71 -0.26
C MET A 160 3.35 5.60 0.90
N PRO A 161 3.29 6.94 0.70
CA PRO A 161 2.75 7.86 1.69
C PRO A 161 1.29 7.56 2.03
N GLY A 162 0.91 7.72 3.31
CA GLY A 162 -0.48 7.58 3.77
C GLY A 162 -0.95 6.13 3.98
N ARG A 163 -0.08 5.13 3.81
CA ARG A 163 -0.39 3.73 4.08
C ARG A 163 -0.29 3.42 5.57
N ASP A 164 -1.31 2.77 6.11
CA ASP A 164 -1.22 2.15 7.43
C ASP A 164 -0.29 0.93 7.36
N ARG A 165 0.76 0.97 8.19
CA ARG A 165 1.78 -0.09 8.29
C ARG A 165 1.62 -0.90 9.57
N GLY A 166 0.69 -0.53 10.46
CA GLY A 166 0.42 -1.22 11.72
C GLY A 166 0.24 -2.73 11.55
N PRO A 167 -0.67 -3.18 10.66
CA PRO A 167 -0.89 -4.61 10.44
C PRO A 167 0.35 -5.36 9.94
N LEU A 168 1.22 -4.71 9.16
CA LEU A 168 2.46 -5.32 8.66
C LEU A 168 3.49 -5.48 9.78
N VAL A 169 3.60 -4.48 10.66
CA VAL A 169 4.50 -4.52 11.82
C VAL A 169 4.04 -5.57 12.82
N GLU A 170 2.74 -5.67 13.06
CA GLU A 170 2.15 -6.68 13.93
C GLU A 170 2.40 -8.10 13.38
N ALA A 171 2.19 -8.31 12.08
CA ALA A 171 2.46 -9.60 11.43
C ALA A 171 3.92 -10.07 11.61
N LEU A 172 4.90 -9.16 11.55
CA LEU A 172 6.30 -9.47 11.81
C LEU A 172 6.59 -9.81 13.28
N SER A 173 5.82 -9.23 14.21
CA SER A 173 6.01 -9.41 15.65
C SER A 173 5.44 -10.74 16.15
N VAL A 174 4.37 -11.23 15.52
CA VAL A 174 3.68 -12.49 15.87
C VAL A 174 4.36 -13.72 15.24
N SER A 175 5.18 -13.53 14.19
CA SER A 175 5.82 -14.63 13.48
C SER A 175 7.05 -15.19 14.23
N ASP A 176 6.90 -16.35 14.87
CA ASP A 176 8.01 -17.08 15.52
C ASP A 176 8.98 -17.72 14.51
N LYS A 177 8.55 -17.95 13.26
CA LYS A 177 9.35 -18.63 12.24
C LYS A 177 9.91 -17.64 11.23
N GLN A 178 11.18 -17.31 11.39
CA GLN A 178 11.87 -16.38 10.51
C GLN A 178 12.28 -17.06 9.18
N THR A 179 11.56 -16.72 8.11
CA THR A 179 11.84 -17.20 6.75
C THR A 179 13.16 -16.59 6.23
N SER A 180 13.98 -17.38 5.53
CA SER A 180 15.20 -16.84 4.89
C SER A 180 14.86 -15.95 3.69
N VAL A 181 15.77 -15.07 3.28
CA VAL A 181 15.54 -14.19 2.11
C VAL A 181 15.32 -15.04 0.84
N GLU A 182 16.09 -16.12 0.69
CA GLU A 182 16.01 -17.02 -0.46
C GLU A 182 14.67 -17.76 -0.52
N GLU A 183 14.17 -18.23 0.62
CA GLU A 183 12.86 -18.87 0.70
C GLU A 183 11.74 -17.86 0.41
N PHE A 184 11.83 -16.67 1.00
CA PHE A 184 10.88 -15.58 0.79
C PHE A 184 10.78 -15.17 -0.70
N LEU A 185 11.92 -14.97 -1.38
CA LEU A 185 11.96 -14.55 -2.79
C LEU A 185 11.36 -15.60 -3.75
N ARG A 186 11.25 -16.87 -3.32
CA ARG A 186 10.68 -17.97 -4.11
C ARG A 186 9.19 -18.19 -3.85
N GLN A 187 8.62 -17.54 -2.83
CA GLN A 187 7.20 -17.67 -2.52
C GLN A 187 6.33 -17.03 -3.60
N ARG A 188 5.17 -17.65 -3.87
CA ARG A 188 4.15 -17.16 -4.79
C ARG A 188 2.96 -16.65 -3.98
N PRO A 189 2.79 -15.33 -3.80
CA PRO A 189 1.77 -14.78 -2.92
C PRO A 189 0.34 -15.13 -3.35
N ALA A 190 0.10 -15.39 -4.63
CA ALA A 190 -1.20 -15.85 -5.14
C ALA A 190 -1.64 -17.22 -4.57
N LEU A 191 -0.70 -18.04 -4.06
CA LEU A 191 -0.97 -19.36 -3.48
C LEU A 191 -1.00 -19.34 -1.95
N LEU A 192 -0.73 -18.18 -1.33
CA LEU A 192 -0.68 -18.03 0.11
C LEU A 192 -2.08 -17.70 0.68
N ASP A 193 -2.36 -18.20 1.88
CA ASP A 193 -3.55 -17.81 2.63
C ASP A 193 -3.47 -16.34 3.10
N SER A 194 -4.56 -15.80 3.63
CA SER A 194 -4.61 -14.38 4.02
C SER A 194 -3.53 -13.98 5.05
N PRO A 195 -3.28 -14.74 6.13
CA PRO A 195 -2.21 -14.44 7.08
C PRO A 195 -0.80 -14.51 6.46
N ALA A 196 -0.49 -15.54 5.67
CA ALA A 196 0.82 -15.64 5.02
C ALA A 196 1.02 -14.57 3.95
N ARG A 197 -0.04 -14.13 3.25
CA ARG A 197 0.03 -12.97 2.35
C ARG A 197 0.34 -11.67 3.09
N LEU A 198 -0.24 -11.47 4.28
CA LEU A 198 0.06 -10.29 5.10
C LEU A 198 1.54 -10.29 5.55
N LEU A 199 2.03 -11.45 5.97
CA LEU A 199 3.44 -11.63 6.33
C LEU A 199 4.38 -11.44 5.13
N TYR A 200 4.01 -11.96 3.95
CA TYR A 200 4.74 -11.73 2.70
C TYR A 200 4.86 -10.24 2.36
N ARG A 201 3.77 -9.48 2.50
CA ARG A 201 3.77 -8.03 2.30
C ARG A 201 4.69 -7.32 3.30
N ALA A 202 4.71 -7.77 4.55
CA ALA A 202 5.59 -7.21 5.57
C ALA A 202 7.07 -7.50 5.29
N TYR A 203 7.40 -8.70 4.82
CA TYR A 203 8.74 -9.05 4.34
C TYR A 203 9.14 -8.24 3.10
N SER A 204 8.21 -8.03 2.18
CA SER A 204 8.41 -7.21 0.98
C SER A 204 8.75 -5.76 1.32
N LEU A 205 8.02 -5.16 2.26
CA LEU A 205 8.33 -3.83 2.79
C LEU A 205 9.72 -3.80 3.45
N SER A 206 10.00 -4.77 4.31
CA SER A 206 11.28 -4.84 5.04
C SER A 206 12.47 -5.00 4.11
N LEU A 207 12.33 -5.83 3.06
CA LEU A 207 13.35 -5.99 2.03
C LEU A 207 13.54 -4.67 1.28
N LEU A 208 12.46 -4.03 0.82
CA LEU A 208 12.58 -2.77 0.10
C LEU A 208 13.25 -1.68 0.94
N GLU A 209 12.85 -1.53 2.21
CA GLU A 209 13.48 -0.58 3.14
C GLU A 209 14.96 -0.91 3.36
N LEU A 210 15.33 -2.19 3.47
CA LEU A 210 16.72 -2.62 3.58
C LEU A 210 17.54 -2.22 2.34
N LEU A 211 17.01 -2.49 1.14
CA LEU A 211 17.69 -2.21 -0.13
C LEU A 211 17.87 -0.70 -0.36
N VAL A 212 16.82 0.08 -0.08
CA VAL A 212 16.80 1.52 -0.32
C VAL A 212 17.68 2.29 0.68
N ASN A 213 17.71 1.86 1.95
CA ASN A 213 18.52 2.50 2.99
C ASN A 213 20.01 2.14 2.92
N GLY A 214 20.41 1.18 2.07
CA GLY A 214 21.80 0.85 1.82
C GLY A 214 22.57 1.93 1.04
N THR A 215 23.89 1.78 0.97
CA THR A 215 24.76 2.68 0.18
C THR A 215 24.36 2.64 -1.29
N ASP A 216 24.03 3.81 -1.85
CA ASP A 216 23.50 3.95 -3.21
C ASP A 216 22.22 3.11 -3.47
N GLY A 217 21.45 2.80 -2.42
CA GLY A 217 20.31 1.87 -2.49
C GLY A 217 19.29 2.22 -3.56
N HIS A 218 18.90 3.50 -3.67
CA HIS A 218 17.96 3.98 -4.68
C HIS A 218 18.45 3.77 -6.13
N SER A 219 19.72 4.07 -6.41
CA SER A 219 20.29 3.93 -7.75
C SER A 219 20.54 2.45 -8.10
N ARG A 220 20.92 1.63 -7.12
CA ARG A 220 21.01 0.17 -7.26
C ARG A 220 19.67 -0.47 -7.53
N LEU A 221 18.61 -0.03 -6.85
CA LEU A 221 17.25 -0.50 -7.10
C LEU A 221 16.78 -0.15 -8.52
N THR A 222 17.09 1.06 -8.99
CA THR A 222 16.81 1.41 -10.39
C THR A 222 17.57 0.48 -11.35
N ARG A 223 18.87 0.29 -11.15
CA ARG A 223 19.69 -0.60 -12.00
C ARG A 223 19.19 -2.04 -11.96
N TYR A 224 18.71 -2.51 -10.81
CA TYR A 224 18.08 -3.81 -10.70
C TYR A 224 16.83 -3.90 -11.57
N ILE A 225 15.94 -2.92 -11.51
CA ILE A 225 14.73 -2.86 -12.36
C ILE A 225 15.11 -2.85 -13.85
N ASP A 226 16.09 -2.03 -14.24
CA ASP A 226 16.54 -1.93 -15.63
C ASP A 226 17.15 -3.25 -16.16
N ASN A 227 17.63 -4.12 -15.28
CA ASN A 227 18.25 -5.41 -15.64
C ASN A 227 17.31 -6.62 -15.50
N LEU A 228 16.06 -6.42 -15.04
CA LEU A 228 15.12 -7.53 -14.80
C LEU A 228 14.74 -8.29 -16.07
N SER A 229 14.76 -7.64 -17.24
CA SER A 229 14.54 -8.30 -18.53
C SER A 229 15.57 -9.40 -18.83
N HIS A 230 16.75 -9.32 -18.22
CA HIS A 230 17.84 -10.27 -18.33
C HIS A 230 18.03 -11.11 -17.06
N ALA A 231 17.02 -11.13 -16.18
CA ALA A 231 17.07 -11.88 -14.93
C ALA A 231 17.31 -13.37 -15.17
N SER A 232 18.05 -13.99 -14.26
CA SER A 232 18.27 -15.43 -14.24
C SER A 232 17.10 -16.15 -13.56
N ASN A 233 17.15 -17.48 -13.53
CA ASN A 233 16.19 -18.27 -12.77
C ASN A 233 16.45 -18.26 -11.25
N ASP A 234 17.46 -17.54 -10.76
CA ASP A 234 17.75 -17.40 -9.34
C ASP A 234 17.60 -15.93 -8.88
N PRO A 235 16.40 -15.55 -8.39
CA PRO A 235 16.11 -14.17 -7.99
C PRO A 235 17.06 -13.65 -6.90
N PHE A 236 17.57 -14.53 -6.04
CA PHE A 236 18.50 -14.14 -4.99
C PHE A 236 19.88 -13.81 -5.55
N ALA A 237 20.37 -14.57 -6.53
CA ALA A 237 21.64 -14.30 -7.20
C ALA A 237 21.60 -12.95 -7.94
N ASP A 238 20.50 -12.66 -8.65
CA ASP A 238 20.31 -11.40 -9.37
C ASP A 238 20.27 -10.20 -8.41
N LEU A 239 19.58 -10.36 -7.28
CA LEU A 239 19.51 -9.32 -6.25
C LEU A 239 20.87 -9.11 -5.59
N LYS A 240 21.57 -10.20 -5.22
CA LYS A 240 22.91 -10.15 -4.63
C LYS A 240 23.94 -9.50 -5.55
N ALA A 241 23.83 -9.71 -6.85
CA ALA A 241 24.72 -9.08 -7.84
C ALA A 241 24.63 -7.54 -7.82
N GLN A 242 23.45 -6.98 -7.53
CA GLN A 242 23.24 -5.53 -7.46
C GLN A 242 23.47 -4.94 -6.05
N PHE A 243 23.27 -5.75 -5.01
CA PHE A 243 23.29 -5.32 -3.61
C PHE A 243 24.33 -6.08 -2.77
N PRO A 244 25.54 -5.51 -2.59
CA PRO A 244 26.61 -6.13 -1.80
C PRO A 244 26.26 -6.45 -0.34
N LEU A 245 25.26 -5.74 0.23
CA LEU A 245 24.77 -5.96 1.60
C LEU A 245 24.12 -7.34 1.80
N LEU A 246 23.75 -8.03 0.72
CA LEU A 246 23.24 -9.41 0.71
C LEU A 246 24.36 -10.45 0.52
N GLY A 247 25.60 -10.07 0.83
CA GLY A 247 26.79 -10.93 0.82
C GLY A 247 26.87 -11.91 1.99
N ASP A 248 28.05 -12.04 2.59
CA ASP A 248 28.37 -13.13 3.53
C ASP A 248 27.54 -13.12 4.84
N ASP A 249 27.07 -11.95 5.28
CA ASP A 249 26.29 -11.77 6.50
C ASP A 249 24.76 -11.65 6.25
N VAL A 250 24.25 -12.12 5.11
CA VAL A 250 22.85 -11.92 4.68
C VAL A 250 21.83 -12.30 5.75
N LYS A 251 22.03 -13.41 6.47
CA LYS A 251 21.12 -13.86 7.53
C LYS A 251 21.04 -12.81 8.64
N LYS A 252 22.18 -12.32 9.13
CA LYS A 252 22.22 -11.31 10.21
C LYS A 252 21.64 -9.97 9.75
N THR A 253 21.96 -9.57 8.53
CA THR A 253 21.41 -8.35 7.91
C THR A 253 19.89 -8.43 7.79
N TRP A 254 19.37 -9.57 7.33
CA TRP A 254 17.95 -9.83 7.20
C TRP A 254 17.23 -9.81 8.55
N GLN A 255 17.77 -10.51 9.55
CA GLN A 255 17.22 -10.50 10.90
C GLN A 255 17.18 -9.09 11.50
N SER A 256 18.21 -8.30 11.26
CA SER A 256 18.28 -6.91 11.72
C SER A 256 17.28 -6.01 10.99
N ALA A 257 16.98 -6.30 9.72
CA ALA A 257 15.96 -5.58 8.96
C ALA A 257 14.55 -5.89 9.48
N LEU A 258 14.26 -7.15 9.76
CA LEU A 258 12.98 -7.59 10.31
C LEU A 258 12.74 -7.11 11.75
N ALA A 259 13.80 -7.00 12.55
CA ALA A 259 13.72 -6.51 13.93
C ALA A 259 13.67 -4.97 14.03
N ARG A 260 13.90 -4.25 12.93
CA ARG A 260 13.76 -2.79 12.96
C ARG A 260 12.27 -2.43 12.98
N PRO A 261 11.83 -1.59 13.92
CA PRO A 261 10.54 -0.93 13.76
C PRO A 261 10.62 -0.11 12.47
N SER A 262 9.77 -0.45 11.50
CA SER A 262 9.76 0.15 10.16
C SER A 262 9.88 1.67 10.28
N GLY A 263 10.97 2.23 9.73
CA GLY A 263 11.36 3.65 9.90
C GLY A 263 10.38 4.65 9.27
N ALA A 264 9.26 4.16 8.76
CA ALA A 264 8.11 4.84 8.21
C ALA A 264 7.47 5.92 9.10
N GLN A 265 7.54 5.76 10.42
CA GLN A 265 6.98 6.71 11.38
C GLN A 265 7.72 8.08 11.37
N ASN A 266 8.71 8.27 10.50
CA ASN A 266 9.54 9.46 10.48
C ASN A 266 8.95 10.68 9.78
N TYR A 267 7.93 10.52 8.90
CA TYR A 267 7.32 11.63 8.15
C TYR A 267 5.82 11.78 8.32
N GLN A 268 5.14 10.80 8.90
CA GLN A 268 3.72 10.89 9.22
C GLN A 268 3.55 11.61 10.56
N LEU A 269 2.67 12.61 10.60
CA LEU A 269 2.24 13.17 11.88
C LEU A 269 1.55 12.05 12.66
N LEU A 270 1.95 11.88 13.92
CA LEU A 270 1.31 10.93 14.82
C LEU A 270 -0.16 11.32 14.99
N THR A 271 -1.02 10.31 15.07
CA THR A 271 -2.40 10.48 15.52
C THR A 271 -2.42 11.03 16.96
N PHE A 272 -3.60 11.44 17.43
CA PHE A 272 -3.73 11.92 18.81
C PHE A 272 -3.34 10.84 19.82
N ALA A 273 -3.86 9.62 19.66
CA ALA A 273 -3.57 8.48 20.52
C ALA A 273 -2.08 8.11 20.54
N GLU A 274 -1.44 8.03 19.37
CA GLU A 274 0.00 7.75 19.26
C GLU A 274 0.85 8.86 19.90
N SER A 275 0.45 10.12 19.75
CA SER A 275 1.14 11.26 20.36
C SER A 275 1.05 11.22 21.89
N GLU A 276 -0.11 10.84 22.43
CA GLU A 276 -0.36 10.66 23.87
C GLU A 276 0.50 9.52 24.43
N GLN A 277 0.45 8.34 23.81
CA GLN A 277 1.24 7.19 24.22
C GLN A 277 2.74 7.51 24.21
N ARG A 278 3.23 8.13 23.13
CA ARG A 278 4.64 8.48 23.01
C ARG A 278 5.07 9.54 24.02
N LEU A 279 4.19 10.48 24.36
CA LEU A 279 4.44 11.45 25.42
C LEU A 279 4.53 10.74 26.78
N ASP A 280 3.63 9.82 27.11
CA ASP A 280 3.68 9.07 28.38
C ASP A 280 4.98 8.28 28.55
N GLU A 281 5.44 7.61 27.49
CA GLU A 281 6.71 6.90 27.50
C GLU A 281 7.90 7.83 27.78
N LEU A 282 7.88 9.05 27.24
CA LEU A 282 8.95 10.04 27.46
C LEU A 282 8.91 10.67 28.84
N LEU A 283 7.73 10.80 29.46
CA LEU A 283 7.58 11.32 30.82
C LEU A 283 8.06 10.32 31.88
N ARG A 284 8.09 9.02 31.55
CA ARG A 284 8.72 7.94 32.33
C ARG A 284 10.23 7.91 32.08
N VAL A 285 10.96 8.74 32.82
CA VAL A 285 12.41 8.93 32.64
C VAL A 285 13.17 7.67 33.04
N LYS A 286 13.93 7.10 32.10
CA LYS A 286 14.84 5.96 32.35
C LYS A 286 16.17 6.46 32.92
N ILE A 287 16.44 6.14 34.18
CA ILE A 287 17.70 6.47 34.87
C ILE A 287 18.57 5.21 34.90
N PRO A 288 19.82 5.27 34.42
CA PRO A 288 20.75 4.14 34.53
C PRO A 288 21.02 3.81 36.01
N ASP A 289 20.85 2.55 36.40
CA ASP A 289 21.18 2.05 37.73
C ASP A 289 22.44 1.16 37.70
N ALA A 290 23.03 0.92 38.86
CA ALA A 290 24.23 0.10 39.01
C ALA A 290 23.91 -1.38 38.71
N GLY A 291 24.13 -1.78 37.46
CA GLY A 291 24.02 -3.15 36.96
C GLY A 291 22.90 -3.31 35.94
N ASN A 292 23.21 -3.10 34.65
CA ASN A 292 22.40 -3.33 33.42
C ASN A 292 20.88 -3.09 33.46
N SER A 293 20.35 -2.49 34.50
CA SER A 293 18.95 -2.23 34.74
C SER A 293 18.73 -0.72 34.75
N SER A 294 17.59 -0.29 34.22
CA SER A 294 17.20 1.12 34.19
C SER A 294 15.97 1.31 35.05
N LYS A 295 16.04 2.22 36.03
CA LYS A 295 14.91 2.58 36.88
C LYS A 295 14.07 3.62 36.15
N GLN A 296 12.77 3.35 36.00
CA GLN A 296 11.82 4.32 35.46
C GLN A 296 11.31 5.21 36.59
N VAL A 297 11.40 6.53 36.40
CA VAL A 297 10.93 7.53 37.36
C VAL A 297 10.10 8.56 36.61
N GLU A 298 8.91 8.86 37.13
CA GLU A 298 8.02 9.87 36.54
C GLU A 298 8.63 11.28 36.62
N LEU A 299 8.40 12.09 35.59
CA LEU A 299 8.86 13.48 35.56
C LEU A 299 8.34 14.30 36.76
N SER A 300 7.14 13.99 37.23
CA SER A 300 6.51 14.63 38.40
C SER A 300 7.29 14.36 39.69
N GLU A 301 7.81 13.16 39.88
CA GLU A 301 8.64 12.80 41.04
C GLU A 301 10.01 13.49 40.98
N LEU A 302 10.62 13.55 39.78
CA LEU A 302 11.87 14.26 39.55
C LEU A 302 11.74 15.77 39.84
N ALA A 303 10.56 16.35 39.59
CA ALA A 303 10.30 17.76 39.88
C ALA A 303 10.25 18.10 41.38
N GLN A 304 9.97 17.11 42.24
CA GLN A 304 9.81 17.32 43.68
C GLN A 304 11.14 17.37 44.45
N ARG A 305 12.22 16.80 43.91
CA ARG A 305 13.49 16.64 44.64
C ARG A 305 14.69 17.27 43.94
N LYS A 306 15.82 17.30 44.66
CA LYS A 306 17.09 17.75 44.09
C LYS A 306 17.68 16.65 43.20
N LEU A 307 17.83 16.96 41.92
CA LEU A 307 18.35 16.04 40.90
C LEU A 307 19.87 15.83 41.02
N SER A 308 20.29 14.58 40.94
CA SER A 308 21.68 14.15 40.80
C SER A 308 22.25 14.49 39.40
N ALA A 309 23.56 14.35 39.22
CA ALA A 309 24.19 14.57 37.92
C ALA A 309 23.66 13.60 36.85
N VAL A 310 23.48 12.33 37.20
CA VAL A 310 22.96 11.29 36.30
C VAL A 310 21.51 11.57 35.91
N GLU A 311 20.67 11.96 36.88
CA GLU A 311 19.27 12.34 36.62
C GLU A 311 19.15 13.56 35.71
N LYS A 312 20.04 14.56 35.88
CA LYS A 312 20.09 15.72 34.98
C LYS A 312 20.47 15.34 33.56
N MET A 313 21.41 14.40 33.37
CA MET A 313 21.76 13.92 32.03
C MET A 313 20.60 13.15 31.39
N ALA A 314 19.95 12.26 32.14
CA ALA A 314 18.77 11.53 31.67
C ALA A 314 17.64 12.49 31.28
N LEU A 315 17.38 13.50 32.11
CA LEU A 315 16.36 14.51 31.83
C LEU A 315 16.72 15.44 30.66
N GLY A 316 18.01 15.68 30.43
CA GLY A 316 18.52 16.36 29.24
C GLY A 316 18.15 15.62 27.95
N ARG A 317 18.38 14.30 27.93
CA ARG A 317 17.98 13.43 26.80
C ARG A 317 16.47 13.41 26.60
N VAL A 318 15.69 13.39 27.69
CA VAL A 318 14.22 13.49 27.61
C VAL A 318 13.79 14.83 27.01
N SER A 319 14.40 15.94 27.42
CA SER A 319 14.14 17.26 26.81
C SER A 319 14.43 17.26 25.31
N GLU A 320 15.54 16.68 24.86
CA GLU A 320 15.88 16.55 23.43
C GLU A 320 14.85 15.70 22.68
N ASN A 321 14.45 14.56 23.25
CA ASN A 321 13.43 13.68 22.66
C ASN A 321 12.05 14.35 22.57
N LEU A 322 11.68 15.20 23.53
CA LEU A 322 10.44 15.98 23.49
C LEU A 322 10.47 17.06 22.39
N VAL A 323 11.64 17.65 22.11
CA VAL A 323 11.82 18.54 20.95
C VAL A 323 11.57 17.76 19.65
N LEU A 324 12.14 16.56 19.52
CA LEU A 324 11.91 15.70 18.35
C LEU A 324 10.44 15.28 18.23
N LEU A 325 9.79 14.92 19.34
CA LEU A 325 8.36 14.60 19.35
C LEU A 325 7.51 15.78 18.87
N THR A 326 7.86 17.02 19.21
CA THR A 326 7.11 18.21 18.78
C THR A 326 7.01 18.35 17.26
N ILE A 327 8.02 17.86 16.52
CA ILE A 327 8.04 17.89 15.06
C ILE A 327 6.96 16.95 14.47
N ARG A 328 6.70 15.82 15.15
CA ARG A 328 5.83 14.74 14.66
C ARG A 328 4.48 14.63 15.36
N ALA A 329 4.35 15.18 16.56
CA ALA A 329 3.13 15.09 17.34
C ALA A 329 1.95 15.70 16.57
N ASN A 330 0.77 15.15 16.85
CA ASN A 330 -0.50 15.70 16.42
C ASN A 330 -0.51 17.22 16.67
N PRO A 331 -0.95 18.06 15.71
CA PRO A 331 -0.90 19.51 15.85
C PRO A 331 -1.48 20.06 17.16
N VAL A 332 -2.55 19.43 17.67
CA VAL A 332 -3.23 19.84 18.92
C VAL A 332 -2.41 19.47 20.17
N MET A 333 -1.56 18.45 20.09
CA MET A 333 -0.67 18.02 21.17
C MET A 333 0.63 18.83 21.28
N ARG A 334 1.05 19.51 20.20
CA ARG A 334 2.33 20.25 20.17
C ARG A 334 2.51 21.25 21.30
N PRO A 335 1.50 22.06 21.69
CA PRO A 335 1.64 22.99 22.82
C PRO A 335 1.90 22.26 24.15
N ILE A 336 1.24 21.13 24.38
CA ILE A 336 1.38 20.32 25.59
C ILE A 336 2.78 19.70 25.66
N VAL A 337 3.24 19.09 24.55
CA VAL A 337 4.60 18.51 24.46
C VAL A 337 5.67 19.59 24.68
N ARG A 338 5.50 20.80 24.13
CA ARG A 338 6.41 21.93 24.36
C ARG A 338 6.45 22.37 25.82
N GLU A 339 5.31 22.39 26.52
CA GLU A 339 5.28 22.74 27.95
C GLU A 339 6.07 21.74 28.80
N TYR A 340 5.91 20.43 28.56
CA TYR A 340 6.72 19.41 29.23
C TYR A 340 8.21 19.54 28.90
N GLN A 341 8.56 19.83 27.65
CA GLN A 341 9.93 20.08 27.21
C GLN A 341 10.56 21.24 27.98
N GLN A 342 9.86 22.36 28.10
CA GLN A 342 10.34 23.53 28.85
C GLN A 342 10.50 23.24 30.35
N ILE A 343 9.58 22.47 30.93
CA ILE A 343 9.68 22.01 32.33
C ILE A 343 10.94 21.15 32.52
N ALA A 344 11.17 20.17 31.65
CA ALA A 344 12.37 19.33 31.67
C ALA A 344 13.65 20.18 31.56
N ALA A 345 13.70 21.13 30.62
CA ALA A 345 14.84 22.03 30.46
C ALA A 345 15.10 22.92 31.69
N LEU A 346 14.05 23.40 32.37
CA LEU A 346 14.18 24.17 33.62
C LEU A 346 14.75 23.32 34.75
N LEU A 347 14.27 22.08 34.88
CA LEU A 347 14.73 21.13 35.90
C LEU A 347 16.21 20.75 35.70
N VAL A 348 16.66 20.54 34.44
CA VAL A 348 18.08 20.34 34.10
C VAL A 348 18.93 21.52 34.57
N ARG A 349 18.45 22.75 34.36
CA ARG A 349 19.09 24.00 34.82
C ARG A 349 18.96 24.23 36.33
N GLY A 350 18.31 23.34 37.07
CA GLY A 350 18.11 23.43 38.52
C GLY A 350 17.04 24.43 38.96
N LYS A 351 16.25 24.99 38.03
CA LYS A 351 15.17 25.94 38.33
C LYS A 351 13.88 25.20 38.65
N ARG A 352 13.45 25.22 39.92
CA ARG A 352 12.25 24.50 40.40
C ARG A 352 11.05 25.38 40.75
N LYS A 353 11.24 26.70 40.79
CA LYS A 353 10.17 27.64 41.18
C LYS A 353 8.98 27.49 40.23
N ARG A 354 7.78 27.28 40.78
CA ARG A 354 6.51 27.10 40.05
C ARG A 354 6.45 25.88 39.12
N VAL A 355 7.43 24.97 39.13
CA VAL A 355 7.41 23.78 38.25
C VAL A 355 6.23 22.85 38.60
N ALA A 356 5.98 22.60 39.88
CA ALA A 356 4.86 21.77 40.32
C ALA A 356 3.50 22.31 39.85
N GLN A 357 3.29 23.63 39.95
CA GLN A 357 2.06 24.28 39.48
C GLN A 357 1.90 24.17 37.96
N ARG A 358 3.01 24.35 37.20
CA ARG A 358 3.00 24.17 35.75
C ARG A 358 2.68 22.73 35.35
N LEU A 359 3.29 21.75 36.03
CA LEU A 359 3.02 20.32 35.81
C LEU A 359 1.55 19.97 36.06
N ALA A 360 0.99 20.44 37.17
CA ALA A 360 -0.43 20.21 37.47
C ALA A 360 -1.35 20.81 36.38
N ARG A 361 -1.05 22.03 35.92
CA ARG A 361 -1.83 22.70 34.87
C ARG A 361 -1.74 21.99 33.52
N VAL A 362 -0.53 21.61 33.07
CA VAL A 362 -0.37 20.93 31.79
C VAL A 362 -1.00 19.54 31.83
N GLN A 363 -0.91 18.84 32.96
CA GLN A 363 -1.58 17.55 33.15
C GLN A 363 -3.11 17.69 33.06
N ALA A 364 -3.70 18.67 33.75
CA ALA A 364 -5.14 18.92 33.66
C ALA A 364 -5.58 19.24 32.22
N THR A 365 -4.80 20.08 31.52
CA THR A 365 -5.07 20.43 30.12
C THR A 365 -5.03 19.19 29.22
N ARG A 366 -4.02 18.33 29.41
CA ARG A 366 -3.85 17.07 28.70
C ARG A 366 -5.03 16.13 28.94
N THR A 367 -5.48 15.95 30.19
CA THR A 367 -6.62 15.10 30.53
C THR A 367 -7.93 15.61 29.91
N THR A 368 -8.19 16.92 29.97
CA THR A 368 -9.39 17.49 29.33
C THR A 368 -9.36 17.34 27.81
N LEU A 369 -8.20 17.52 27.19
CA LEU A 369 -8.04 17.33 25.75
C LEU A 369 -8.25 15.87 25.35
N GLY A 370 -7.68 14.94 26.12
CA GLY A 370 -7.85 13.50 25.90
C GLY A 370 -9.32 13.07 25.93
N ALA A 371 -10.07 13.52 26.94
CA ALA A 371 -11.51 13.24 27.03
C ALA A 371 -12.26 13.75 25.79
N ARG A 372 -12.00 14.99 25.36
CA ARG A 372 -12.65 15.56 24.17
C ARG A 372 -12.34 14.83 22.87
N MET A 373 -11.09 14.37 22.69
CA MET A 373 -10.74 13.61 21.49
C MET A 373 -11.35 12.22 21.50
N SER A 374 -11.45 11.58 22.67
CA SER A 374 -12.22 10.33 22.83
C SER A 374 -13.69 10.53 22.46
N ASP A 375 -14.32 11.59 22.95
CA ASP A 375 -15.72 11.90 22.62
C ASP A 375 -15.92 12.10 21.11
N ILE A 376 -14.93 12.71 20.43
CA ILE A 376 -14.95 12.90 18.97
C ILE A 376 -14.79 11.56 18.25
N ASP A 377 -13.83 10.72 18.65
CA ASP A 377 -13.63 9.40 18.06
C ASP A 377 -14.86 8.51 18.26
N ASP A 378 -15.47 8.53 19.46
CA ASP A 378 -16.70 7.79 19.76
C ASP A 378 -17.88 8.28 18.91
N TYR A 379 -18.02 9.60 18.75
CA TYR A 379 -19.03 10.17 17.86
C TYR A 379 -18.81 9.78 16.41
N MET A 380 -17.57 9.84 15.92
CA MET A 380 -17.23 9.45 14.55
C MET A 380 -17.50 7.96 14.31
N ASN A 381 -17.14 7.10 15.26
CA ASN A 381 -17.44 5.67 15.23
C ASN A 381 -18.95 5.40 15.22
N TRP A 382 -19.71 6.08 16.09
CA TRP A 382 -21.17 5.98 16.11
C TRP A 382 -21.79 6.46 14.79
N PHE A 383 -21.32 7.59 14.26
CA PHE A 383 -21.80 8.15 13.00
C PHE A 383 -21.50 7.21 11.82
N GLU A 384 -20.30 6.64 11.75
CA GLU A 384 -19.94 5.62 10.77
C GLU A 384 -20.83 4.38 10.89
N ALA A 385 -21.06 3.90 12.11
CA ALA A 385 -21.85 2.70 12.35
C ALA A 385 -23.36 2.87 12.08
N THR A 386 -23.91 4.07 12.28
CA THR A 386 -25.36 4.27 12.30
C THR A 386 -25.91 5.18 11.20
N GLN A 387 -25.12 6.12 10.69
CA GLN A 387 -25.58 7.18 9.78
C GLN A 387 -24.82 7.20 8.45
N SER A 388 -23.65 6.59 8.36
CA SER A 388 -22.89 6.57 7.12
C SER A 388 -23.54 5.66 6.07
N LYS A 389 -23.75 6.21 4.87
CA LYS A 389 -24.16 5.44 3.68
C LYS A 389 -22.99 4.69 3.04
N THR A 390 -21.77 4.91 3.52
CA THR A 390 -20.53 4.35 2.98
C THR A 390 -19.72 3.81 4.15
N GLY A 391 -19.70 2.49 4.32
CA GLY A 391 -18.93 1.84 5.39
C GLY A 391 -17.43 2.03 5.19
N SER A 392 -16.65 1.97 6.28
CA SER A 392 -15.20 2.22 6.32
C SER A 392 -14.34 1.26 5.50
N GLY A 393 -14.93 0.30 4.78
CA GLY A 393 -14.20 -0.65 3.93
C GLY A 393 -13.51 -1.78 4.69
N VAL A 394 -13.27 -1.61 6.00
CA VAL A 394 -12.46 -2.53 6.83
C VAL A 394 -13.04 -3.95 6.90
N PHE A 395 -14.37 -4.06 6.91
CA PHE A 395 -15.07 -5.35 6.96
C PHE A 395 -15.51 -5.87 5.58
N VAL A 396 -15.18 -5.17 4.49
CA VAL A 396 -15.63 -5.57 3.15
C VAL A 396 -15.08 -6.94 2.78
N ASP A 397 -13.84 -7.25 3.13
CA ASP A 397 -13.25 -8.57 2.88
C ASP A 397 -13.89 -9.68 3.73
N TYR A 398 -14.26 -9.37 4.99
CA TYR A 398 -14.99 -10.32 5.84
C TYR A 398 -16.41 -10.56 5.33
N LEU A 399 -17.15 -9.51 4.99
CA LEU A 399 -18.51 -9.62 4.44
C LEU A 399 -18.51 -10.31 3.08
N ARG A 400 -17.48 -10.07 2.25
CA ARG A 400 -17.27 -10.80 0.99
C ARG A 400 -17.00 -12.27 1.25
N ALA A 401 -16.13 -12.62 2.19
CA ALA A 401 -15.85 -14.01 2.56
C ALA A 401 -17.08 -14.74 3.11
N VAL A 402 -17.92 -14.07 3.91
CA VAL A 402 -19.20 -14.62 4.39
C VAL A 402 -20.18 -14.81 3.23
N GLY A 403 -20.26 -13.86 2.30
CA GLY A 403 -21.05 -14.00 1.08
C GLY A 403 -20.57 -15.13 0.18
N GLU A 404 -19.27 -15.29 -0.01
CA GLU A 404 -18.64 -16.37 -0.79
C GLU A 404 -18.83 -17.74 -0.12
N SER A 405 -18.89 -17.81 1.21
CA SER A 405 -19.19 -19.05 1.95
C SER A 405 -20.65 -19.51 1.81
N GLN A 406 -21.56 -18.60 1.43
CA GLN A 406 -22.96 -18.92 1.13
C GLN A 406 -23.18 -19.33 -0.33
N ILE A 407 -22.17 -19.16 -1.20
CA ILE A 407 -22.20 -19.70 -2.55
C ILE A 407 -21.86 -21.19 -2.43
N PRO A 408 -22.79 -22.11 -2.72
CA PRO A 408 -22.48 -23.53 -2.68
C PRO A 408 -21.32 -23.80 -3.64
N ALA A 409 -20.26 -24.43 -3.12
CA ALA A 409 -19.10 -24.78 -3.93
C ALA A 409 -19.56 -25.52 -5.20
N PRO A 410 -18.95 -25.24 -6.38
CA PRO A 410 -19.34 -25.91 -7.62
C PRO A 410 -19.27 -27.42 -7.43
N ARG A 411 -20.40 -28.11 -7.68
CA ARG A 411 -20.54 -29.56 -7.53
C ARG A 411 -19.39 -30.26 -8.24
N ARG A 412 -18.53 -30.92 -7.45
CA ARG A 412 -17.37 -31.64 -7.96
C ARG A 412 -17.88 -32.91 -8.65
N ARG A 413 -17.52 -33.11 -9.92
CA ARG A 413 -17.97 -34.25 -10.74
C ARG A 413 -17.00 -35.43 -10.75
N ASP A 414 -16.17 -35.56 -9.71
CA ASP A 414 -15.34 -36.75 -9.56
C ASP A 414 -16.16 -37.93 -8.99
N PRO A 415 -15.78 -39.17 -9.28
CA PRO A 415 -16.55 -40.35 -8.89
C PRO A 415 -16.76 -40.51 -7.37
N LEU A 416 -15.87 -39.93 -6.56
CA LEU A 416 -15.95 -39.98 -5.10
C LEU A 416 -16.96 -38.97 -4.57
N SER A 417 -16.96 -37.76 -5.11
CA SER A 417 -17.92 -36.71 -4.77
C SER A 417 -19.36 -37.10 -5.14
N VAL A 418 -19.56 -37.75 -6.30
CA VAL A 418 -20.90 -38.25 -6.69
C VAL A 418 -21.41 -39.33 -5.74
N TYR A 419 -20.52 -40.18 -5.22
CA TYR A 419 -20.89 -41.18 -4.22
C TYR A 419 -21.26 -40.53 -2.88
N LEU A 420 -20.47 -39.55 -2.41
CA LEU A 420 -20.74 -38.84 -1.17
C LEU A 420 -22.04 -38.02 -1.24
N ASP A 421 -22.30 -37.32 -2.34
CA ASP A 421 -23.55 -36.59 -2.57
C ASP A 421 -24.76 -37.54 -2.57
N SER A 422 -24.61 -38.75 -3.14
CA SER A 422 -25.69 -39.76 -3.14
C SER A 422 -25.95 -40.39 -1.77
N VAL A 423 -24.96 -40.33 -0.88
CA VAL A 423 -25.08 -40.80 0.50
C VAL A 423 -25.75 -39.71 1.35
N ASP A 424 -25.37 -38.43 1.19
CA ASP A 424 -26.02 -37.31 1.89
C ASP A 424 -27.51 -37.18 1.51
N GLU A 425 -27.88 -37.39 0.24
CA GLU A 425 -29.30 -37.44 -0.19
C GLU A 425 -30.11 -38.58 0.45
N GLN A 426 -29.47 -39.66 0.92
CA GLN A 426 -30.14 -40.77 1.62
C GLN A 426 -30.31 -40.52 3.12
N PHE A 427 -29.64 -39.50 3.67
CA PHE A 427 -29.71 -39.15 5.09
C PHE A 427 -30.59 -37.92 5.37
N GLU A 428 -31.09 -37.23 4.34
CA GLU A 428 -32.04 -36.11 4.46
C GLU A 428 -33.53 -36.50 4.31
N ASP A 429 -33.86 -37.79 4.18
CA ASP A 429 -35.19 -38.38 4.43
C ASP A 429 -35.21 -39.10 5.80
#